data_AF-A0A0Q5J0S1-F1
#
_entry.id   AF-A0A0Q5J0S1-F1
#
_cell.length_a   1.000
_cell.length_b   1.000
_cell.length_c   1.000
_cell.angle_alpha   90.00
_cell.angle_beta   90.00
_cell.angle_gamma   90.00
#
_symmetry.space_group_name_H-M   'P 1'
#
loop_
_entity.id
_entity.type
_entity.pdbx_description
1 polymer ?
#
loop_
_entity_poly.entity_id
_entity_poly.type
_entity_poly.pdbx_seq_one_letter_code
_entity_poly.pdbx_strand_id
1 'polypeptide(L)'
;MTTNGERTRGGSLVAVVALLAGCAVAGSGSSAGAAGVTLDPAEPPSPGSATVALLVTETACNSGEDADGRIELESLRETDTAVELVVTVTPRDGGHDCQSNPPTPFAVELDEPLGDRLLLDASTQPSRPVAMPTS
;
A
#
# COMPACT_ATOMS: atom_id res chain seq x y z
N MET A 1 8.14 17.05 -80.17
CA MET A 1 7.28 16.87 -78.98
C MET A 1 7.98 17.51 -77.80
N THR A 2 7.31 18.49 -77.20
CA THR A 2 7.73 19.32 -76.06
C THR A 2 7.51 18.58 -74.73
N THR A 3 8.15 19.10 -73.67
CA THR A 3 8.00 18.91 -72.21
C THR A 3 9.11 18.04 -71.58
N ASN A 4 10.05 18.63 -70.80
CA ASN A 4 10.00 19.22 -69.44
C ASN A 4 9.68 18.21 -68.32
N GLY A 5 10.56 18.16 -67.31
CA GLY A 5 10.37 17.39 -66.07
C GLY A 5 11.58 17.46 -65.13
N GLU A 6 11.65 18.54 -64.35
CA GLU A 6 12.60 18.82 -63.28
C GLU A 6 12.72 17.69 -62.22
N ARG A 7 13.93 17.52 -61.66
CA ARG A 7 14.09 17.09 -60.26
C ARG A 7 15.15 17.93 -59.55
N THR A 8 14.67 19.01 -58.95
CA THR A 8 15.19 19.59 -57.71
C THR A 8 15.11 18.58 -56.57
N ARG A 9 16.12 18.59 -55.69
CA ARG A 9 16.14 18.31 -54.22
C ARG A 9 17.59 18.01 -53.85
N GLY A 10 18.36 18.95 -53.30
CA GLY A 10 18.07 19.63 -52.04
C GLY A 10 18.39 18.66 -50.91
N GLY A 11 19.68 18.44 -50.65
CA GLY A 11 20.16 17.55 -49.59
C GLY A 11 19.82 18.13 -48.22
N SER A 12 18.78 17.60 -47.59
CA SER A 12 18.38 17.99 -46.24
C SER A 12 19.28 17.28 -45.22
N LEU A 13 20.05 18.07 -44.47
CA LEU A 13 20.70 17.63 -43.22
C LEU A 13 19.61 17.19 -42.24
N VAL A 14 19.55 15.89 -41.94
CA VAL A 14 18.71 15.36 -40.86
C VAL A 14 19.53 15.43 -39.58
N ALA A 15 19.19 16.37 -38.70
CA ALA A 15 19.69 16.40 -37.33
C ALA A 15 19.02 15.28 -36.53
N VAL A 16 19.79 14.27 -36.12
CA VAL A 16 19.34 13.25 -35.17
C VAL A 16 19.38 13.86 -33.78
N VAL A 17 18.24 14.34 -33.30
CA VAL A 17 18.07 14.76 -31.90
C VAL A 17 17.77 13.50 -31.10
N ALA A 18 18.78 12.96 -30.42
CA ALA A 18 18.61 11.88 -29.46
C ALA A 18 18.01 12.45 -28.16
N LEU A 19 16.68 12.39 -28.03
CA LEU A 19 16.00 12.63 -26.76
C LEU A 19 16.19 11.40 -25.88
N LEU A 20 17.19 11.44 -25.00
CA LEU A 20 17.27 10.55 -23.84
C LEU A 20 16.15 10.96 -22.88
N ALA A 21 14.94 10.47 -23.13
CA ALA A 21 13.84 10.56 -22.18
C ALA A 21 14.20 9.68 -20.98
N GLY A 22 14.75 10.30 -19.94
CA GLY A 22 14.95 9.66 -18.65
C GLY A 22 13.61 9.18 -18.12
N CYS A 23 13.49 7.88 -17.85
CA CYS A 23 12.38 7.34 -17.09
C CYS A 23 12.47 7.90 -15.66
N ALA A 24 11.72 8.97 -15.38
CA ALA A 24 11.45 9.36 -14.01
C ALA A 24 10.48 8.33 -13.43
N VAL A 25 10.99 7.32 -12.72
CA VAL A 25 10.16 6.56 -11.78
C VAL A 25 9.91 7.48 -10.59
N ALA A 26 8.88 8.30 -10.70
CA ALA A 26 8.27 8.93 -9.54
C ALA A 26 7.53 7.82 -8.80
N GLY A 27 8.25 7.09 -7.95
CA GLY A 27 7.66 6.19 -6.97
C GLY A 27 6.92 6.99 -5.91
N SER A 28 5.80 7.62 -6.27
CA SER A 28 4.79 8.08 -5.32
C SER A 28 3.89 6.90 -4.97
N GLY A 29 4.48 5.85 -4.42
CA GLY A 29 3.75 4.79 -3.75
C GLY A 29 3.43 5.21 -2.32
N SER A 30 2.84 6.40 -2.14
CA SER A 30 1.98 6.56 -0.97
C SER A 30 0.77 5.71 -1.30
N SER A 31 0.72 4.50 -0.75
CA SER A 31 -0.54 3.77 -0.65
C SER A 31 -1.49 4.69 0.12
N ALA A 32 -2.23 5.50 -0.63
CA ALA A 32 -3.27 6.34 -0.07
C ALA A 32 -4.24 5.38 0.63
N GLY A 33 -4.21 5.38 1.96
CA GLY A 33 -4.97 4.46 2.80
C GLY A 33 -4.17 3.42 3.56
N ALA A 34 -2.87 3.20 3.35
CA ALA A 34 -2.12 2.25 4.18
C ALA A 34 -2.07 2.71 5.64
N ALA A 35 -2.48 1.81 6.52
CA ALA A 35 -2.50 2.02 7.96
C ALA A 35 -1.29 1.34 8.62
N GLY A 36 -0.88 1.85 9.77
CA GLY A 36 0.01 1.10 10.66
C GLY A 36 -0.76 -0.06 11.28
N VAL A 37 -0.18 -1.26 11.29
CA VAL A 37 -0.80 -2.46 11.84
C VAL A 37 0.10 -3.09 12.89
N THR A 38 -0.46 -3.37 14.07
CA THR A 38 0.18 -4.17 15.13
C THR A 38 -0.79 -5.22 15.67
N LEU A 39 -0.28 -6.21 16.41
CA LEU A 39 -1.12 -7.12 17.18
C LEU A 39 -1.79 -6.38 18.35
N ASP A 40 -2.99 -6.82 18.73
CA ASP A 40 -3.61 -6.37 19.98
C ASP A 40 -2.97 -7.07 21.19
N PRO A 41 -2.31 -6.34 22.11
CA PRO A 41 -1.73 -6.93 23.32
C PRO A 41 -2.77 -7.45 24.31
N ALA A 42 -4.04 -7.01 24.24
CA ALA A 42 -5.10 -7.56 25.08
C ALA A 42 -5.56 -8.94 24.60
N GLU A 43 -5.41 -9.24 23.31
CA GLU A 43 -5.85 -10.48 22.67
C GLU A 43 -4.76 -11.06 21.75
N PRO A 44 -3.60 -11.45 22.28
CA PRO A 44 -2.50 -11.97 21.47
C PRO A 44 -2.92 -13.29 20.79
N PRO A 45 -2.64 -13.47 19.48
CA PRO A 45 -3.01 -14.68 18.78
C PRO A 45 -2.21 -15.89 19.30
N SER A 46 -2.84 -17.05 19.24
CA SER A 46 -2.23 -18.36 19.50
C SER A 46 -2.23 -19.20 18.22
N PRO A 47 -1.49 -20.32 18.17
CA PRO A 47 -1.54 -21.21 17.01
C PRO A 47 -2.95 -21.76 16.71
N GLY A 48 -3.84 -21.80 17.70
CA GLY A 48 -5.24 -22.22 17.53
C GLY A 48 -6.18 -21.09 17.10
N SER A 49 -5.70 -19.85 16.96
CA SER A 49 -6.54 -18.70 16.65
C SER A 49 -6.96 -18.69 15.19
N ALA A 50 -8.27 -18.78 14.93
CA ALA A 50 -8.89 -18.49 13.62
C ALA A 50 -9.33 -17.02 13.50
N THR A 51 -9.11 -16.22 14.53
CA THR A 51 -9.33 -14.77 14.53
C THR A 51 -8.09 -14.10 15.09
N VAL A 52 -7.61 -13.06 14.42
CA VAL A 52 -6.48 -12.25 14.86
C VAL A 52 -6.98 -10.85 15.22
N ALA A 53 -6.75 -10.45 16.46
CA ALA A 53 -7.01 -9.09 16.93
C ALA A 53 -5.82 -8.19 16.58
N LEU A 54 -6.11 -7.11 15.86
CA LEU A 54 -5.16 -6.10 15.41
C LEU A 54 -5.49 -4.75 16.02
N LEU A 55 -4.47 -3.92 16.12
CA LEU A 55 -4.61 -2.48 16.32
C LEU A 55 -4.17 -1.77 15.05
N VAL A 56 -5.08 -0.97 14.49
CA VAL A 56 -4.89 -0.24 13.24
C VAL A 56 -4.78 1.25 13.53
N THR A 57 -3.71 1.86 13.06
CA THR A 57 -3.43 3.28 13.26
C THR A 57 -3.44 3.99 11.92
N GLU A 58 -4.38 4.92 11.75
CA GLU A 58 -4.46 5.77 10.56
C GLU A 58 -3.21 6.65 10.43
N THR A 59 -2.65 6.69 9.23
CA THR A 59 -1.45 7.49 8.91
C THR A 59 -1.80 8.91 8.41
N ALA A 60 -3.01 9.10 7.89
CA ALA A 60 -3.52 10.42 7.49
C ALA A 60 -3.85 11.29 8.71
N CYS A 61 -3.83 12.62 8.53
CA CYS A 61 -4.21 13.54 9.60
C CYS A 61 -5.70 13.38 9.92
N ASN A 62 -6.05 13.19 11.20
CA ASN A 62 -7.42 12.92 11.63
C ASN A 62 -7.75 13.56 13.00
N SER A 63 -7.11 14.67 13.35
CA SER A 63 -7.39 15.44 14.58
C SER A 63 -7.43 14.63 15.90
N GLY A 64 -6.75 13.48 15.96
CA GLY A 64 -6.59 12.67 17.16
C GLY A 64 -7.73 11.69 17.37
N GLU A 65 -8.53 11.49 16.34
CA GLU A 65 -9.67 10.58 16.33
C GLU A 65 -9.25 9.20 15.81
N ASP A 66 -9.92 8.17 16.28
CA ASP A 66 -9.73 6.81 15.81
C ASP A 66 -10.32 6.57 14.39
N ALA A 67 -10.08 5.37 13.88
CA ALA A 67 -10.48 4.90 12.56
C ALA A 67 -11.76 4.05 12.56
N ASP A 68 -12.59 4.11 13.61
CA ASP A 68 -13.80 3.30 13.71
C ASP A 68 -14.71 3.49 12.49
N GLY A 69 -15.21 2.37 11.98
CA GLY A 69 -16.06 2.30 10.78
C GLY A 69 -15.37 2.66 9.46
N ARG A 70 -14.05 2.86 9.43
CA ARG A 70 -13.29 3.25 8.22
C ARG A 70 -12.15 2.31 7.86
N ILE A 71 -11.93 1.27 8.65
CA ILE A 71 -10.92 0.24 8.41
C ILE A 71 -11.47 -0.80 7.44
N GLU A 72 -10.67 -1.15 6.43
CA GLU A 72 -11.01 -2.17 5.45
C GLU A 72 -9.87 -3.19 5.33
N LEU A 73 -10.22 -4.47 5.24
CA LEU A 73 -9.29 -5.53 4.83
C LEU A 73 -9.27 -5.59 3.30
N GLU A 74 -8.32 -4.91 2.69
CA GLU A 74 -8.20 -4.83 1.22
C GLU A 74 -7.84 -6.19 0.61
N SER A 75 -6.95 -6.94 1.26
CA SER A 75 -6.62 -8.30 0.85
C SER A 75 -6.18 -9.17 2.02
N LEU A 76 -6.49 -10.46 1.90
CA LEU A 76 -6.04 -11.53 2.78
C LEU A 76 -5.59 -12.70 1.91
N ARG A 77 -4.35 -13.13 2.08
CA ARG A 77 -3.77 -14.27 1.38
C ARG A 77 -3.21 -15.24 2.40
N GLU A 78 -3.85 -16.40 2.49
CA GLU A 78 -3.38 -17.50 3.33
C GLU A 78 -2.60 -18.51 2.50
N THR A 79 -1.46 -18.94 3.04
CA THR A 79 -0.59 -19.97 2.49
C THR A 79 -0.20 -20.94 3.61
N ASP A 80 0.49 -22.02 3.26
CA ASP A 80 0.97 -23.00 4.25
C ASP A 80 1.97 -22.40 5.27
N THR A 81 2.61 -21.27 4.95
CA THR A 81 3.70 -20.70 5.77
C THR A 81 3.45 -19.28 6.24
N ALA A 82 2.48 -18.56 5.65
CA ALA A 82 2.19 -17.18 5.98
C ALA A 82 0.72 -16.82 5.76
N VAL A 83 0.25 -15.86 6.54
CA VAL A 83 -0.97 -15.09 6.37
C VAL A 83 -0.53 -13.66 6.04
N GLU A 84 -0.74 -13.24 4.80
CA GLU A 84 -0.41 -11.90 4.32
C GLU A 84 -1.69 -11.06 4.26
N LEU A 85 -1.68 -9.89 4.90
CA LEU A 85 -2.82 -8.97 4.93
C LEU A 85 -2.43 -7.57 4.44
N VAL A 86 -3.39 -6.89 3.83
CA VAL A 86 -3.34 -5.46 3.55
C VAL A 86 -4.56 -4.84 4.21
N VAL A 87 -4.32 -3.97 5.20
CA VAL A 87 -5.36 -3.23 5.91
C VAL A 87 -5.23 -1.77 5.57
N THR A 88 -6.35 -1.16 5.21
CA THR A 88 -6.41 0.25 4.84
C THR A 88 -7.40 1.00 5.71
N VAL A 89 -7.23 2.32 5.78
CA VAL A 89 -8.18 3.24 6.40
C VAL A 89 -8.61 4.26 5.35
N THR A 90 -9.92 4.40 5.15
CA THR A 90 -10.47 5.48 4.32
C THR A 90 -10.34 6.82 5.07
N PRO A 91 -9.56 7.78 4.58
CA PRO A 91 -9.38 9.06 5.27
C PRO A 91 -10.66 9.88 5.30
N ARG A 92 -10.81 10.73 6.31
CA ARG A 92 -11.90 11.73 6.33
C ARG A 92 -11.57 12.87 5.38
N ASP A 93 -12.60 13.37 4.70
CA ASP A 93 -12.49 14.60 3.91
C ASP A 93 -12.26 15.81 4.82
N GLY A 94 -11.62 16.85 4.26
CA GLY A 94 -11.40 18.14 4.91
C GLY A 94 -9.99 18.33 5.49
N GLY A 95 -9.79 19.47 6.14
CA GLY A 95 -8.54 19.79 6.83
C GLY A 95 -8.59 19.30 8.27
N HIS A 96 -7.77 18.30 8.58
CA HIS A 96 -7.60 17.75 9.93
C HIS A 96 -6.18 18.01 10.43
N ASP A 97 -6.05 18.15 11.74
CA ASP A 97 -4.76 18.37 12.38
C ASP A 97 -3.93 17.08 12.40
N CYS A 98 -2.60 17.23 12.36
CA CYS A 98 -1.64 16.14 12.19
C CYS A 98 -0.92 15.82 13.51
N GLN A 99 -1.69 15.44 14.52
CA GLN A 99 -1.22 14.65 15.67
C GLN A 99 -1.31 13.15 15.35
N SER A 100 -0.68 12.33 16.19
CA SER A 100 -0.86 10.88 16.12
C SER A 100 -2.33 10.50 16.39
N ASN A 101 -2.85 9.53 15.64
CA ASN A 101 -4.21 9.03 15.82
C ASN A 101 -4.20 7.83 16.79
N PRO A 102 -5.24 7.66 17.61
CA PRO A 102 -5.41 6.48 18.46
C PRO A 102 -5.43 5.19 17.64
N PRO A 103 -4.84 4.09 18.14
CA PRO A 103 -5.02 2.77 17.54
C PRO A 103 -6.48 2.33 17.68
N THR A 104 -7.00 1.72 16.63
CA THR A 104 -8.39 1.25 16.55
C THR A 104 -8.41 -0.27 16.49
N PRO A 105 -9.16 -0.97 17.35
CA PRO A 105 -9.29 -2.42 17.28
C PRO A 105 -9.91 -2.89 15.96
N PHE A 106 -9.34 -3.93 15.38
CA PHE A 106 -9.85 -4.56 14.16
C PHE A 106 -9.59 -6.07 14.21
N ALA A 107 -10.62 -6.87 13.96
CA ALA A 107 -10.53 -8.33 13.97
C ALA A 107 -10.50 -8.87 12.54
N VAL A 108 -9.55 -9.75 12.25
CA VAL A 108 -9.46 -10.48 10.97
C VAL A 108 -9.79 -11.93 11.22
N GLU A 109 -10.82 -12.44 10.54
CA GLU A 109 -11.14 -13.87 10.50
C GLU A 109 -10.26 -14.56 9.45
N LEU A 110 -9.76 -15.74 9.81
CA LEU A 110 -8.94 -16.61 8.96
C LEU A 110 -9.76 -17.84 8.56
N ASP A 111 -9.51 -18.37 7.36
CA ASP A 111 -10.12 -19.61 6.87
C ASP A 111 -9.59 -20.84 7.66
N GLU A 112 -8.35 -20.77 8.13
CA GLU A 112 -7.71 -21.80 8.96
C GLU A 112 -7.04 -21.20 10.21
N PRO A 113 -6.90 -21.96 11.31
CA PRO A 113 -6.16 -21.49 12.49
C PRO A 113 -4.74 -21.05 12.13
N LEU A 114 -4.25 -19.95 12.70
CA LEU A 114 -2.95 -19.34 12.37
C LEU A 114 -1.79 -20.35 12.37
N GLY A 115 -1.78 -21.30 13.30
CA GLY A 115 -0.74 -22.30 13.42
C GLY A 115 0.62 -21.67 13.70
N ASP A 116 1.65 -22.17 13.00
CA ASP A 116 3.02 -21.62 13.05
C ASP A 116 3.29 -20.63 11.89
N ARG A 117 2.25 -20.22 11.16
CA ARG A 117 2.38 -19.33 10.00
C ARG A 117 2.77 -17.93 10.45
N LEU A 118 3.58 -17.25 9.64
CA LEU A 118 3.91 -15.85 9.85
C LEU A 118 2.71 -14.96 9.53
N LEU A 119 2.40 -14.00 10.40
CA LEU A 119 1.46 -12.93 10.08
C LEU A 119 2.22 -11.73 9.51
N LEU A 120 1.92 -11.34 8.28
CA LEU A 120 2.67 -10.35 7.52
C LEU A 120 1.77 -9.20 7.05
N ASP A 121 2.20 -7.97 7.31
CA ASP A 121 1.69 -6.77 6.65
C ASP A 121 2.33 -6.66 5.26
N ALA A 122 1.50 -6.90 4.24
CA ALA A 122 1.85 -6.86 2.83
C ALA A 122 1.58 -5.48 2.19
N SER A 123 1.23 -4.46 2.97
CA SER A 123 1.04 -3.09 2.46
C SER A 123 2.34 -2.42 2.01
N THR A 124 3.50 -3.01 2.35
CA THR A 124 4.82 -2.53 1.97
C THR A 124 5.65 -3.62 1.29
N GLN A 125 6.64 -3.21 0.49
CA GLN A 125 7.60 -4.12 -0.15
C GLN A 125 9.02 -3.87 0.38
N PRO A 126 9.70 -4.86 0.99
CA PRO A 126 9.19 -6.20 1.32
C PRO A 126 8.11 -6.15 2.42
N SER A 127 7.26 -7.17 2.45
CA SER A 127 6.28 -7.38 3.53
C SER A 127 6.96 -7.47 4.89
N ARG A 128 6.26 -7.04 5.95
CA ARG A 128 6.81 -6.94 7.30
C ARG A 128 6.03 -7.82 8.28
N PRO A 129 6.67 -8.46 9.26
CA PRO A 129 5.92 -9.14 10.32
C PRO A 129 5.01 -8.16 11.07
N VAL A 130 3.76 -8.55 11.29
CA VAL A 130 2.89 -7.85 12.23
C VAL A 130 3.38 -8.16 13.64
N ALA A 131 3.86 -7.13 14.34
CA ALA A 131 4.48 -7.27 15.65
C ALA A 131 3.59 -6.71 16.76
N MET A 132 3.95 -7.04 18.01
CA MET A 132 3.41 -6.37 19.18
C MET A 132 3.79 -4.88 19.16
N PRO A 133 2.93 -3.99 19.68
CA PRO A 133 3.26 -2.57 19.79
C PRO A 133 4.49 -2.37 20.70
N THR A 134 5.41 -1.50 20.30
CA THR A 134 6.56 -1.11 21.12
C THR A 134 6.12 -0.03 22.12
N SER A 135 6.34 -0.27 23.41
CA SER A 135 6.10 0.72 24.48
C SER A 135 7.17 1.80 24.54
#